data_AF-A0A3N2MI14-F1
#
_entry.id   AF-A0A3N2MI14-F1
#
_cell.length_a   1.000
_cell.length_b   1.000
_cell.length_c   1.000
_cell.angle_alpha   90.00
_cell.angle_beta   90.00
_cell.angle_gamma   90.00
#
_symmetry.space_group_name_H-M   'P 1'
#
loop_
_entity.id
_entity.type
_entity.pdbx_description
1 polymer ?
#
loop_
_entity_poly.entity_id
_entity_poly.type
_entity_poly.pdbx_seq_one_letter_code
_entity_poly.pdbx_strand_id
1 'polypeptide(L)'
;MILKALYDYYQSQSESLPSFGSEFKEIEYVIVIDEKGEFKRFESKRIDKRRCAQFIVAKAVGRTSGAKSNILWDNGKYVLGLEDSHTEYNNLFIEKIKEVAVHNPDDISINGMLSFYDRSKESRVVAFEKDPLFAEIKGNLGANFAFQLEGDDVLIAEKRYLFTPLVEISDDTAPTGVCLITGEKGPLVRLTSATPIAGCTSTAALVGMQINSGYDSYGKEQAYNAPISVKAEFAYTSALKKLLDKESKNKVKIGSRTYIFWGKSESNKSLQSTEKDNSIDEDDDPNEKVGRVSKLFKGIWSGEIKTPLTDNFYILSLAPNTGRISVVNWSTRTLNDFADKILEHFKDMEIVRNFDLDKPYVGIYPILETAAIGGKISNLPQNLSDALLDSVINGTPYPVRLYASVLDRIRADLPKHYVYPVRAAILKAYLNRKYKNNKNMEKITIMLDKTYNNIGYLCGRLAAVLQKFQEDADGTSIRTKYLCAASITPSVVFPDMIRLYLHYSEKLSNEKLRRYYEKIVWEIYNQIIPTGFPTKLDFEDQGRFFIGYYHQRIDLFTKKEDKTVKTE
;
A
#
# COMPACT_ATOMS: atom_id res chain seq x y z
N MET A 1 -20.92 -0.02 6.04
CA MET A 1 -19.75 0.63 6.67
C MET A 1 -18.79 1.20 5.62
N ILE A 2 -18.05 0.38 4.84
CA ILE A 2 -17.08 0.87 3.83
C ILE A 2 -17.71 1.82 2.80
N LEU A 3 -18.80 1.39 2.15
CA LEU A 3 -19.46 2.19 1.11
C LEU A 3 -20.01 3.52 1.65
N LYS A 4 -20.45 3.54 2.92
CA LYS A 4 -20.88 4.75 3.60
C LYS A 4 -19.70 5.69 3.87
N ALA A 5 -18.57 5.17 4.35
CA ALA A 5 -17.37 5.97 4.55
C ALA A 5 -16.81 6.57 3.24
N LEU A 6 -16.90 5.84 2.12
CA LEU A 6 -16.56 6.37 0.78
C LEU A 6 -17.58 7.40 0.29
N TYR A 7 -18.88 7.16 0.52
CA TYR A 7 -19.93 8.12 0.22
C TYR A 7 -19.74 9.42 1.01
N ASP A 8 -19.46 9.33 2.30
CA ASP A 8 -19.23 10.50 3.17
C ASP A 8 -17.97 11.26 2.75
N TYR A 9 -16.90 10.55 2.36
CA TYR A 9 -15.71 11.16 1.76
C TYR A 9 -16.06 11.94 0.49
N TYR A 10 -16.86 11.35 -0.40
CA TYR A 10 -17.34 12.05 -1.60
C TYR A 10 -18.08 13.34 -1.25
N GLN A 11 -19.01 13.29 -0.28
CA GLN A 11 -19.74 14.49 0.14
C GLN A 11 -18.80 15.58 0.68
N SER A 12 -17.77 15.19 1.45
CA SER A 12 -16.77 16.15 1.97
C SER A 12 -15.81 16.72 0.92
N GLN A 13 -15.79 16.13 -0.28
CA GLN A 13 -14.88 16.48 -1.38
C GLN A 13 -15.66 16.87 -2.64
N SER A 14 -16.93 17.26 -2.51
CA SER A 14 -17.83 17.50 -3.64
C SER A 14 -17.34 18.62 -4.58
N GLU A 15 -16.53 19.56 -4.09
CA GLU A 15 -15.90 20.60 -4.91
C GLU A 15 -14.69 20.10 -5.72
N SER A 16 -13.99 19.07 -5.25
CA SER A 16 -12.76 18.54 -5.87
C SER A 16 -12.98 17.25 -6.66
N LEU A 17 -14.20 16.70 -6.61
CA LEU A 17 -14.61 15.49 -7.30
C LEU A 17 -15.67 15.79 -8.37
N PRO A 18 -15.78 14.95 -9.41
CA PRO A 18 -16.82 15.12 -10.41
C PRO A 18 -18.20 15.04 -9.75
N SER A 19 -19.06 16.01 -10.03
CA SER A 19 -20.47 15.98 -9.63
C SER A 19 -21.22 14.89 -10.37
N PHE A 20 -22.42 14.56 -9.90
CA PHE A 20 -23.24 13.48 -10.46
C PHE A 20 -23.28 13.53 -12.00
N GLY A 21 -23.11 12.34 -12.60
CA GLY A 21 -23.14 12.17 -14.04
C GLY A 21 -21.85 12.48 -14.80
N SER A 22 -20.78 12.85 -14.10
CA SER A 22 -19.48 13.14 -14.72
C SER A 22 -18.33 12.30 -14.17
N GLU A 23 -17.22 12.22 -14.87
CA GLU A 23 -15.99 11.61 -14.38
C GLU A 23 -14.74 12.33 -14.89
N PHE A 24 -13.61 12.14 -14.18
CA PHE A 24 -12.30 12.51 -14.72
C PHE A 24 -11.93 11.53 -15.83
N LYS A 25 -11.58 12.05 -17.00
CA LYS A 25 -11.18 11.25 -18.15
C LYS A 25 -9.94 11.83 -18.83
N GLU A 26 -8.98 10.95 -19.12
CA GLU A 26 -7.87 11.29 -20.02
C GLU A 26 -8.40 11.45 -21.45
N ILE A 27 -8.34 12.68 -21.97
CA ILE A 27 -8.61 13.01 -23.38
C ILE A 27 -7.26 13.31 -24.02
N GLU A 28 -6.90 12.50 -25.00
CA GLU A 28 -5.55 12.51 -25.56
C GLU A 28 -5.41 13.48 -26.71
N TYR A 29 -6.45 13.55 -27.54
CA TYR A 29 -6.48 14.41 -28.71
C TYR A 29 -7.72 15.30 -28.69
N VAL A 30 -7.52 16.56 -29.05
CA VAL A 30 -8.60 17.56 -29.17
C VAL A 30 -8.72 17.97 -30.62
N ILE A 31 -9.97 17.99 -31.11
CA ILE A 31 -10.30 18.48 -32.45
C ILE A 31 -10.77 19.92 -32.30
N VAL A 32 -9.96 20.86 -32.79
CA VAL A 32 -10.29 22.28 -32.74
C VAL A 32 -11.08 22.65 -34.00
N ILE A 33 -12.27 23.20 -33.80
CA ILE A 33 -13.16 23.68 -34.87
C ILE A 33 -13.53 25.14 -34.62
N ASP A 34 -13.87 25.90 -35.66
CA ASP A 34 -14.52 27.20 -35.46
C ASP A 34 -16.04 27.08 -35.25
N GLU A 35 -16.71 28.22 -35.02
CA GLU A 35 -18.16 28.31 -34.86
C GLU A 35 -18.96 27.80 -36.07
N LYS A 36 -18.33 27.73 -37.26
CA LYS A 36 -18.93 27.19 -38.49
C LYS A 36 -18.62 25.70 -38.69
N GLY A 37 -17.98 25.07 -37.71
CA GLY A 37 -17.56 23.67 -37.76
C GLY A 37 -16.41 23.39 -38.72
N GLU A 38 -15.65 24.40 -39.17
CA GLU A 38 -14.45 24.15 -39.95
C GLU A 38 -13.35 23.60 -39.05
N PHE A 39 -12.75 22.48 -39.46
CA PHE A 39 -11.56 21.95 -38.82
C PHE A 39 -10.41 22.95 -38.90
N LYS A 40 -9.79 23.25 -37.76
CA LYS A 40 -8.60 24.11 -37.68
C LYS A 40 -7.33 23.31 -37.46
N ARG A 41 -7.33 22.43 -36.45
CA ARG A 41 -6.15 21.64 -36.06
C ARG A 41 -6.51 20.51 -35.10
N PHE A 42 -5.60 19.56 -34.94
CA PHE A 42 -5.55 18.68 -33.78
C PHE A 42 -4.62 19.25 -32.71
N GLU A 43 -4.92 18.93 -31.44
CA GLU A 43 -4.01 19.18 -30.31
C GLU A 43 -3.81 17.91 -29.50
N SER A 44 -2.57 17.62 -29.11
CA SER A 44 -2.27 16.55 -28.16
C SER A 44 -2.30 17.10 -26.73
N LYS A 45 -2.97 16.41 -25.82
CA LYS A 45 -2.98 16.73 -24.39
C LYS A 45 -2.14 15.73 -23.57
N ARG A 46 -1.25 14.99 -24.23
CA ARG A 46 -0.22 14.20 -23.54
C ARG A 46 0.75 15.14 -22.82
N ILE A 47 0.98 14.88 -21.54
CA ILE A 47 1.97 15.60 -20.72
C ILE A 47 3.34 14.98 -20.94
N ASP A 48 3.40 13.65 -20.97
CA ASP A 48 4.61 12.87 -21.29
C ASP A 48 4.24 11.49 -21.84
N LYS A 49 5.22 10.57 -21.97
CA LYS A 49 5.01 9.21 -22.49
C LYS A 49 4.07 8.34 -21.64
N ARG A 50 3.82 8.71 -20.38
CA ARG A 50 3.02 7.93 -19.40
C ARG A 50 1.80 8.68 -18.89
N ARG A 51 1.73 10.00 -19.05
CA ARG A 51 0.67 10.87 -18.51
C ARG A 51 -0.05 11.66 -19.59
N CYS A 52 -1.36 11.77 -19.43
CA CYS A 52 -2.26 12.56 -20.27
C CYS A 52 -3.09 13.49 -19.39
N ALA A 53 -3.42 14.68 -19.88
CA ALA A 53 -4.30 15.59 -19.16
C ALA A 53 -5.68 14.94 -18.94
N GLN A 54 -6.27 15.22 -17.77
CA GLN A 54 -7.61 14.76 -17.40
C GLN A 54 -8.60 15.92 -17.43
N PHE A 55 -9.80 15.63 -17.91
CA PHE A 55 -10.89 16.59 -18.06
C PHE A 55 -12.14 16.04 -17.36
N ILE A 56 -13.02 16.93 -16.87
CA ILE A 56 -14.29 16.52 -16.25
C ILE A 56 -15.35 16.45 -17.35
N VAL A 57 -15.70 15.23 -17.77
CA VAL A 57 -16.63 14.99 -18.87
C VAL A 57 -17.80 14.13 -18.43
N ALA A 58 -18.82 13.99 -19.28
CA ALA A 58 -19.92 13.06 -19.03
C ALA A 58 -19.42 11.62 -18.77
N LYS A 59 -20.01 10.93 -17.79
CA LYS A 59 -19.60 9.57 -17.40
C LYS A 59 -19.67 8.60 -18.59
N ALA A 60 -18.64 7.79 -18.77
CA ALA A 60 -18.62 6.81 -19.87
C ALA A 60 -19.77 5.81 -19.79
N VAL A 61 -20.30 5.43 -20.96
CA VAL A 61 -21.34 4.41 -21.07
C VAL A 61 -20.74 3.01 -21.19
N GLY A 62 -21.39 2.03 -20.55
CA GLY A 62 -21.00 0.62 -20.66
C GLY A 62 -21.38 0.05 -22.03
N ARG A 63 -20.42 -0.60 -22.71
CA ARG A 63 -20.58 -1.20 -24.06
C ARG A 63 -20.72 -2.72 -24.08
N THR A 64 -20.94 -3.34 -22.92
CA THR A 64 -21.00 -4.81 -22.79
C THR A 64 -22.24 -5.44 -23.42
N SER A 65 -23.31 -4.66 -23.64
CA SER A 65 -24.56 -5.13 -24.23
C SER A 65 -24.82 -4.60 -25.65
N GLY A 66 -23.81 -3.98 -26.28
CA GLY A 66 -23.93 -3.38 -27.61
C GLY A 66 -23.14 -2.07 -27.76
N ALA A 67 -23.01 -1.62 -29.00
CA ALA A 67 -22.37 -0.35 -29.34
C ALA A 67 -23.18 0.83 -28.78
N LYS A 68 -22.51 1.72 -28.04
CA LYS A 68 -23.10 2.93 -27.46
C LYS A 68 -22.06 4.02 -27.43
N SER A 69 -22.43 5.23 -27.81
CA SER A 69 -21.53 6.37 -27.79
C SER A 69 -21.59 7.12 -26.45
N ASN A 70 -20.44 7.64 -26.04
CA ASN A 70 -20.31 8.58 -24.94
C ASN A 70 -20.84 9.97 -25.35
N ILE A 71 -21.11 10.85 -24.39
CA ILE A 71 -21.69 12.17 -24.65
C ILE A 71 -20.55 13.17 -24.90
N LEU A 72 -20.44 13.69 -26.13
CA LEU A 72 -19.50 14.75 -26.57
C LEU A 72 -18.00 14.43 -26.53
N TRP A 73 -17.61 13.23 -26.11
CA TRP A 73 -16.25 12.68 -26.23
C TRP A 73 -16.33 11.20 -26.53
N ASP A 74 -15.37 10.60 -27.22
CA ASP A 74 -15.31 9.13 -27.43
C ASP A 74 -13.95 8.72 -28.01
N ASN A 75 -13.73 7.44 -28.27
CA ASN A 75 -12.53 7.01 -29.00
C ASN A 75 -12.59 7.39 -30.49
N GLY A 76 -11.43 7.36 -31.16
CA GLY A 76 -11.29 7.77 -32.56
C GLY A 76 -12.20 7.04 -33.54
N LYS A 77 -12.64 5.80 -33.23
CA LYS A 77 -13.61 5.08 -34.08
C LYS A 77 -14.97 5.75 -34.10
N TYR A 78 -15.44 6.20 -32.94
CA TYR A 78 -16.71 6.90 -32.78
C TYR A 78 -16.59 8.37 -33.23
N VAL A 79 -15.48 9.05 -32.93
CA VAL A 79 -15.35 10.48 -33.23
C VAL A 79 -15.01 10.74 -34.71
N LEU A 80 -14.07 10.00 -35.28
CA LEU A 80 -13.53 10.29 -36.62
C LEU A 80 -14.16 9.44 -37.73
N GLY A 81 -14.56 8.19 -37.44
CA GLY A 81 -15.21 7.33 -38.44
C GLY A 81 -14.35 7.02 -39.69
N LEU A 82 -13.02 6.94 -39.55
CA LEU A 82 -12.11 6.91 -40.71
C LEU A 82 -12.26 5.68 -41.62
N GLU A 83 -12.62 4.53 -41.07
CA GLU A 83 -12.79 3.27 -41.82
C GLU A 83 -14.27 2.97 -42.00
N ASP A 84 -14.61 2.19 -43.03
CA ASP A 84 -16.02 1.84 -43.31
C ASP A 84 -16.63 1.01 -42.18
N SER A 85 -15.81 0.18 -41.54
CA SER A 85 -16.14 -0.58 -40.33
C SER A 85 -16.50 0.31 -39.12
N HIS A 86 -16.16 1.61 -39.16
CA HIS A 86 -16.43 2.58 -38.10
C HIS A 86 -17.70 3.41 -38.33
N THR A 87 -18.35 3.28 -39.48
CA THR A 87 -19.51 4.10 -39.87
C THR A 87 -20.64 4.04 -38.85
N GLU A 88 -20.98 2.84 -38.37
CA GLU A 88 -22.04 2.68 -37.35
C GLU A 88 -21.68 3.36 -36.02
N TYR A 89 -20.42 3.25 -35.59
CA TYR A 89 -19.95 3.92 -34.37
C TYR A 89 -19.97 5.44 -34.51
N ASN A 90 -19.57 5.96 -35.67
CA ASN A 90 -19.60 7.41 -35.91
C ASN A 90 -21.02 7.95 -35.97
N ASN A 91 -21.94 7.22 -36.60
CA ASN A 91 -23.36 7.58 -36.58
C ASN A 91 -23.91 7.64 -35.16
N LEU A 92 -23.58 6.67 -34.29
CA LEU A 92 -24.00 6.70 -32.88
C LEU A 92 -23.49 7.94 -32.13
N PHE A 93 -22.27 8.41 -32.41
CA PHE A 93 -21.73 9.64 -31.82
C PHE A 93 -22.44 10.89 -32.36
N ILE A 94 -22.69 10.95 -33.67
CA ILE A 94 -23.42 12.04 -34.31
C ILE A 94 -24.86 12.14 -33.78
N GLU A 95 -25.57 11.02 -33.67
CA GLU A 95 -26.91 10.98 -33.10
C GLU A 95 -26.91 11.47 -31.64
N LYS A 96 -25.87 11.15 -30.87
CA LYS A 96 -25.73 11.67 -29.51
C LYS A 96 -25.52 13.18 -29.48
N ILE A 97 -24.78 13.76 -30.42
CA ILE A 97 -24.63 15.22 -30.55
C ILE A 97 -25.97 15.87 -30.92
N LYS A 98 -26.75 15.28 -31.83
CA LYS A 98 -28.09 15.77 -32.17
C LYS A 98 -29.03 15.75 -30.96
N GLU A 99 -28.97 14.71 -30.14
CA GLU A 99 -29.75 14.63 -28.90
C GLU A 99 -29.37 15.74 -27.89
N VAL A 100 -28.08 16.06 -27.78
CA VAL A 100 -27.59 17.21 -27.01
C VAL A 100 -28.13 18.51 -27.58
N ALA A 101 -28.13 18.67 -28.90
CA ALA A 101 -28.61 19.86 -29.60
C ALA A 101 -30.10 20.12 -29.37
N VAL A 102 -30.94 19.08 -29.30
CA VAL A 102 -32.37 19.20 -29.01
C VAL A 102 -32.62 19.92 -27.66
N HIS A 103 -31.77 19.67 -26.68
CA HIS A 103 -31.86 20.30 -25.35
C HIS A 103 -31.10 21.63 -25.26
N ASN A 104 -30.26 21.95 -26.25
CA ASN A 104 -29.37 23.11 -26.27
C ASN A 104 -29.32 23.75 -27.68
N PRO A 105 -30.46 24.17 -28.27
CA PRO A 105 -30.54 24.54 -29.69
C PRO A 105 -29.70 25.77 -30.05
N ASP A 106 -29.52 26.69 -29.10
CA ASP A 106 -28.79 27.95 -29.30
C ASP A 106 -27.29 27.85 -28.96
N ASP A 107 -26.79 26.68 -28.57
CA ASP A 107 -25.39 26.52 -28.18
C ASP A 107 -24.46 26.50 -29.40
N ILE A 108 -23.59 27.52 -29.49
CA ILE A 108 -22.66 27.73 -30.61
C ILE A 108 -21.71 26.53 -30.78
N SER A 109 -21.27 25.91 -29.68
CA SER A 109 -20.32 24.79 -29.71
C SER A 109 -20.95 23.53 -30.30
N ILE A 110 -22.19 23.24 -29.91
CA ILE A 110 -22.93 22.11 -30.46
C ILE A 110 -23.30 22.33 -31.93
N ASN A 111 -23.74 23.54 -32.29
CA ASN A 111 -24.03 23.91 -33.68
C ASN A 111 -22.78 23.83 -34.57
N GLY A 112 -21.62 24.21 -34.04
CA GLY A 112 -20.32 24.01 -34.68
C GLY A 112 -20.02 22.52 -34.90
N MET A 113 -20.24 21.66 -33.90
CA MET A 113 -20.07 20.20 -34.05
C MET A 113 -21.03 19.60 -35.09
N LEU A 114 -22.30 20.01 -35.11
CA LEU A 114 -23.27 19.55 -36.12
C LEU A 114 -22.82 19.96 -37.53
N SER A 115 -22.43 21.23 -37.70
CA SER A 115 -21.91 21.74 -38.97
C SER A 115 -20.64 21.03 -39.41
N PHE A 116 -19.77 20.64 -38.47
CA PHE A 116 -18.60 19.81 -38.75
C PHE A 116 -19.01 18.44 -39.32
N TYR A 117 -20.01 17.78 -38.75
CA TYR A 117 -20.47 16.45 -39.19
C TYR A 117 -21.39 16.48 -40.43
N ASP A 118 -22.00 17.62 -40.77
CA ASP A 118 -22.74 17.80 -42.03
C ASP A 118 -21.81 17.77 -43.27
N ARG A 119 -20.51 18.01 -43.08
CA ARG A 119 -19.50 17.88 -44.13
C ARG A 119 -19.19 16.40 -44.40
N SER A 120 -19.01 16.06 -45.68
CA SER A 120 -18.71 14.69 -46.08
C SER A 120 -17.43 14.17 -45.39
N LYS A 121 -17.40 12.86 -45.14
CA LYS A 121 -16.24 12.18 -44.54
C LYS A 121 -14.96 12.48 -45.33
N GLU A 122 -15.04 12.46 -46.66
CA GLU A 122 -13.92 12.71 -47.57
C GLU A 122 -13.39 14.13 -47.40
N SER A 123 -14.29 15.13 -47.32
CA SER A 123 -13.91 16.52 -47.10
C SER A 123 -13.20 16.72 -45.76
N ARG A 124 -13.70 16.08 -44.69
CA ARG A 124 -13.06 16.11 -43.37
C ARG A 124 -11.69 15.45 -43.38
N VAL A 125 -11.54 14.29 -44.02
CA VAL A 125 -10.25 13.59 -44.13
C VAL A 125 -9.22 14.41 -44.88
N VAL A 126 -9.59 15.07 -45.99
CA VAL A 126 -8.69 15.98 -46.73
C VAL A 126 -8.22 17.15 -45.85
N ALA A 127 -9.08 17.65 -44.95
CA ALA A 127 -8.67 18.67 -43.99
C ALA A 127 -7.70 18.11 -42.94
N PHE A 128 -7.97 16.92 -42.41
CA PHE A 128 -7.11 16.25 -41.42
C PHE A 128 -5.71 15.94 -41.96
N GLU A 129 -5.60 15.50 -43.22
CA GLU A 129 -4.31 15.15 -43.85
C GLU A 129 -3.32 16.32 -43.94
N LYS A 130 -3.79 17.56 -43.79
CA LYS A 130 -2.95 18.75 -43.72
C LYS A 130 -2.32 18.97 -42.35
N ASP A 131 -2.87 18.34 -41.30
CA ASP A 131 -2.38 18.48 -39.93
C ASP A 131 -1.28 17.46 -39.62
N PRO A 132 -0.12 17.88 -39.08
CA PRO A 132 1.00 16.99 -38.82
C PRO A 132 0.70 15.88 -37.80
N LEU A 133 -0.27 16.04 -36.90
CA LEU A 133 -0.65 15.03 -35.91
C LEU A 133 -1.53 13.93 -36.50
N PHE A 134 -2.12 14.13 -37.68
CA PHE A 134 -3.08 13.18 -38.22
C PHE A 134 -2.48 11.79 -38.50
N ALA A 135 -1.23 11.74 -38.96
CA ALA A 135 -0.53 10.48 -39.20
C ALA A 135 -0.41 9.63 -37.92
N GLU A 136 -0.15 10.27 -36.78
CA GLU A 136 -0.11 9.61 -35.47
C GLU A 136 -1.51 9.18 -35.02
N ILE A 137 -2.50 10.07 -35.13
CA ILE A 137 -3.90 9.82 -34.76
C ILE A 137 -4.47 8.62 -35.52
N LYS A 138 -4.18 8.51 -36.82
CA LYS A 138 -4.62 7.37 -37.65
C LYS A 138 -4.08 6.04 -37.13
N GLY A 139 -2.90 6.03 -36.52
CA GLY A 139 -2.32 4.86 -35.86
C GLY A 139 -2.85 4.59 -34.44
N ASN A 140 -3.60 5.51 -33.83
CA ASN A 140 -4.03 5.45 -32.43
C ASN A 140 -5.52 5.80 -32.24
N LEU A 141 -6.41 5.19 -33.01
CA LEU A 141 -7.87 5.38 -32.89
C LEU A 141 -8.47 4.84 -31.57
N GLY A 142 -7.68 4.15 -30.75
CA GLY A 142 -8.08 3.73 -29.40
C GLY A 142 -8.05 4.86 -28.37
N ALA A 143 -7.36 5.95 -28.65
CA ALA A 143 -7.30 7.15 -27.81
C ALA A 143 -8.66 7.85 -27.70
N ASN A 144 -8.88 8.60 -26.62
CA ASN A 144 -10.09 9.42 -26.44
C ASN A 144 -9.92 10.79 -27.08
N PHE A 145 -10.98 11.25 -27.75
CA PHE A 145 -11.08 12.51 -28.46
C PHE A 145 -12.23 13.34 -27.91
N ALA A 146 -12.06 14.65 -27.91
CA ALA A 146 -13.12 15.61 -27.66
C ALA A 146 -12.94 16.84 -28.58
N PHE A 147 -13.95 17.70 -28.65
CA PHE A 147 -13.89 18.93 -29.44
C PHE A 147 -13.65 20.16 -28.56
N GLN A 148 -13.09 21.19 -29.16
CA GLN A 148 -12.91 22.52 -28.59
C GLN A 148 -13.22 23.57 -29.66
N LEU A 149 -13.90 24.65 -29.30
CA LEU A 149 -14.04 25.78 -30.22
C LEU A 149 -12.73 26.59 -30.26
N GLU A 150 -12.38 27.08 -31.44
CA GLU A 150 -11.24 27.98 -31.59
C GLU A 150 -11.45 29.26 -30.75
N GLY A 151 -10.52 29.52 -29.83
CA GLY A 151 -10.59 30.65 -28.90
C GLY A 151 -11.18 30.32 -27.53
N ASP A 152 -11.80 29.15 -27.35
CA ASP A 152 -12.24 28.68 -26.02
C ASP A 152 -11.08 28.09 -25.23
N ASP A 153 -11.13 28.22 -23.90
CA ASP A 153 -10.15 27.61 -22.98
C ASP A 153 -10.56 26.23 -22.43
N VAL A 154 -11.79 25.79 -22.74
CA VAL A 154 -12.38 24.54 -22.22
C VAL A 154 -12.88 23.65 -23.35
N LEU A 155 -12.84 22.34 -23.15
CA LEU A 155 -13.42 21.41 -24.12
C LEU A 155 -14.95 21.52 -24.13
N ILE A 156 -15.58 21.28 -25.28
CA ILE A 156 -17.04 21.22 -25.38
C ILE A 156 -17.59 20.13 -24.47
N ALA A 157 -16.86 19.01 -24.33
CA ALA A 157 -17.22 17.91 -23.44
C ALA A 157 -17.17 18.25 -21.93
N GLU A 158 -16.52 19.36 -21.54
CA GLU A 158 -16.47 19.85 -20.15
C GLU A 158 -17.63 20.77 -19.80
N LYS A 159 -18.35 21.29 -20.81
CA LYS A 159 -19.49 22.19 -20.63
C LYS A 159 -20.68 21.41 -20.08
N ARG A 160 -20.72 21.30 -18.74
CA ARG A 160 -21.67 20.46 -17.99
C ARG A 160 -23.14 20.65 -18.35
N TYR A 161 -23.54 21.88 -18.63
CA TYR A 161 -24.92 22.20 -18.96
C TYR A 161 -25.40 21.45 -20.22
N LEU A 162 -24.48 21.10 -21.14
CA LEU A 162 -24.79 20.37 -22.37
C LEU A 162 -25.26 18.93 -22.12
N PHE A 163 -24.75 18.27 -21.07
CA PHE A 163 -25.04 16.85 -20.83
C PHE A 163 -25.80 16.57 -19.54
N THR A 164 -25.95 17.53 -18.64
CA THR A 164 -26.68 17.34 -17.37
C THR A 164 -28.11 16.81 -17.58
N PRO A 165 -28.92 17.39 -18.51
CA PRO A 165 -30.28 16.88 -18.75
C PRO A 165 -30.31 15.42 -19.18
N LEU A 166 -29.35 15.00 -20.01
CA LEU A 166 -29.25 13.65 -20.56
C LEU A 166 -28.80 12.61 -19.55
N VAL A 167 -28.11 13.04 -18.48
CA VAL A 167 -27.61 12.15 -17.43
C VAL A 167 -28.58 12.06 -16.24
N GLU A 168 -29.43 13.07 -16.04
CA GLU A 168 -30.47 13.06 -15.01
C GLU A 168 -31.74 12.30 -15.42
N ILE A 169 -31.96 12.09 -16.72
CA ILE A 169 -32.98 11.17 -17.23
C ILE A 169 -32.52 9.74 -16.93
N SER A 170 -32.94 9.24 -15.76
CA SER A 170 -32.76 7.84 -15.38
C SER A 170 -33.50 6.93 -16.35
N ASP A 171 -33.01 5.69 -16.49
CA ASP A 171 -33.77 4.60 -17.09
C ASP A 171 -35.10 4.47 -16.33
N ASP A 172 -36.21 4.95 -16.89
CA ASP A 172 -37.56 4.95 -16.28
C ASP A 172 -38.02 3.54 -15.87
N THR A 173 -37.32 2.51 -16.35
CA THR A 173 -37.56 1.11 -16.02
C THR A 173 -36.83 0.62 -14.76
N ALA A 174 -35.95 1.43 -14.17
CA ALA A 174 -35.15 1.02 -13.02
C ALA A 174 -36.03 0.83 -11.76
N PRO A 175 -35.93 -0.31 -11.07
CA PRO A 175 -36.70 -0.55 -9.86
C PRO A 175 -36.30 0.45 -8.77
N THR A 176 -37.28 0.96 -8.05
CA THR A 176 -37.08 1.87 -6.91
C THR A 176 -37.01 1.08 -5.61
N GLY A 177 -36.09 1.44 -4.71
CA GLY A 177 -35.98 0.82 -3.39
C GLY A 177 -35.20 1.66 -2.39
N VAL A 178 -35.06 1.16 -1.16
CA VAL A 178 -34.30 1.83 -0.09
C VAL A 178 -32.81 1.57 -0.28
N CYS A 179 -32.03 2.64 -0.37
CA CYS A 179 -30.58 2.54 -0.52
C CYS A 179 -29.92 2.12 0.80
N LEU A 180 -29.08 1.08 0.76
CA LEU A 180 -28.32 0.60 1.93
C LEU A 180 -27.24 1.57 2.43
N ILE A 181 -26.87 2.58 1.62
CA ILE A 181 -25.85 3.58 1.98
C ILE A 181 -26.50 4.79 2.64
N THR A 182 -27.57 5.33 2.04
CA THR A 182 -28.18 6.59 2.50
C THR A 182 -29.43 6.37 3.37
N GLY A 183 -30.09 5.21 3.27
CA GLY A 183 -31.38 4.95 3.90
C GLY A 183 -32.57 5.57 3.14
N GLU A 184 -32.33 6.31 2.06
CA GLU A 184 -33.36 6.99 1.28
C GLU A 184 -33.91 6.11 0.16
N LYS A 185 -35.16 6.34 -0.24
CA LYS A 185 -35.81 5.63 -1.35
C LYS A 185 -35.47 6.30 -2.68
N GLY A 186 -35.06 5.53 -3.68
CA GLY A 186 -34.75 6.04 -5.01
C GLY A 186 -34.47 4.94 -6.04
N PRO A 187 -34.17 5.30 -7.30
CA PRO A 187 -33.84 4.35 -8.35
C PRO A 187 -32.57 3.58 -8.00
N LEU A 188 -32.59 2.26 -8.19
CA LEU A 188 -31.48 1.36 -7.85
C LEU A 188 -30.60 1.05 -9.05
N VAL A 189 -29.31 0.89 -8.80
CA VAL A 189 -28.37 0.41 -9.84
C VAL A 189 -28.49 -1.09 -10.05
N ARG A 190 -28.52 -1.51 -11.31
CA ARG A 190 -28.42 -2.94 -11.69
C ARG A 190 -26.98 -3.46 -11.60
N LEU A 191 -26.02 -2.61 -11.97
CA LEU A 191 -24.58 -2.88 -11.97
C LEU A 191 -23.85 -1.65 -11.43
N THR A 192 -22.78 -1.87 -10.67
CA THR A 192 -21.93 -0.77 -10.20
C THR A 192 -20.77 -0.52 -11.15
N SER A 193 -20.22 0.69 -11.12
CA SER A 193 -19.09 1.12 -11.94
C SER A 193 -17.85 0.30 -11.67
N ALA A 194 -17.08 0.02 -12.73
CA ALA A 194 -15.79 -0.62 -12.61
C ALA A 194 -14.79 0.30 -11.91
N THR A 195 -14.04 -0.26 -10.96
CA THR A 195 -13.02 0.42 -10.15
C THR A 195 -11.78 -0.47 -10.03
N PRO A 196 -11.21 -0.93 -11.15
CA PRO A 196 -10.21 -1.99 -11.14
C PRO A 196 -8.93 -1.55 -10.41
N ILE A 197 -8.34 -2.48 -9.68
CA ILE A 197 -6.99 -2.33 -9.12
C ILE A 197 -5.99 -3.09 -9.99
N ALA A 198 -4.69 -2.80 -9.85
CA ALA A 198 -3.66 -3.49 -10.59
C ALA A 198 -3.73 -5.01 -10.35
N GLY A 199 -3.86 -5.79 -11.44
CA GLY A 199 -4.04 -7.25 -11.38
C GLY A 199 -5.48 -7.72 -11.51
N CYS A 200 -6.48 -6.82 -11.52
CA CYS A 200 -7.87 -7.13 -11.87
C CYS A 200 -8.14 -6.96 -13.38
N THR A 201 -9.26 -7.51 -13.84
CA THR A 201 -9.84 -7.17 -15.15
C THR A 201 -10.33 -5.72 -15.16
N SER A 202 -10.40 -5.09 -16.33
CA SER A 202 -10.91 -3.71 -16.49
C SER A 202 -12.37 -3.52 -16.05
N THR A 203 -13.13 -4.61 -15.95
CA THR A 203 -14.53 -4.64 -15.51
C THR A 203 -14.72 -4.89 -14.02
N ALA A 204 -13.64 -5.09 -13.26
CA ALA A 204 -13.74 -5.41 -11.84
C ALA A 204 -14.36 -4.24 -11.05
N ALA A 205 -15.38 -4.55 -10.26
CA ALA A 205 -16.07 -3.60 -9.39
C ALA A 205 -15.93 -4.03 -7.92
N LEU A 206 -16.06 -3.05 -7.01
CA LEU A 206 -16.04 -3.32 -5.57
C LEU A 206 -17.26 -4.11 -5.10
N VAL A 207 -18.44 -3.85 -5.67
CA VAL A 207 -19.70 -4.54 -5.35
C VAL A 207 -20.23 -5.16 -6.64
N GLY A 208 -20.11 -6.48 -6.78
CA GLY A 208 -20.56 -7.17 -7.98
C GLY A 208 -21.13 -8.54 -7.65
N MET A 209 -22.28 -8.86 -8.24
CA MET A 209 -22.91 -10.17 -8.14
C MET A 209 -23.20 -10.70 -9.55
N GLN A 210 -22.80 -11.94 -9.80
CA GLN A 210 -23.04 -12.62 -11.08
C GLN A 210 -24.41 -13.32 -11.06
N ILE A 211 -25.10 -13.29 -12.20
CA ILE A 211 -26.36 -14.04 -12.38
C ILE A 211 -26.03 -15.55 -12.44
N ASN A 212 -26.98 -16.41 -12.07
CA ASN A 212 -26.88 -17.87 -12.21
C ASN A 212 -25.68 -18.49 -11.48
N SER A 213 -25.19 -17.81 -10.44
CA SER A 213 -24.00 -18.20 -9.69
C SER A 213 -24.30 -18.44 -8.21
N GLY A 214 -25.58 -18.66 -7.87
CA GLY A 214 -26.05 -18.87 -6.50
C GLY A 214 -26.10 -17.61 -5.63
N TYR A 215 -25.96 -16.42 -6.22
CA TYR A 215 -26.05 -15.14 -5.52
C TYR A 215 -27.44 -14.50 -5.60
N ASP A 216 -28.31 -15.01 -6.47
CA ASP A 216 -29.65 -14.49 -6.67
C ASP A 216 -30.52 -14.87 -5.46
N SER A 217 -31.13 -13.89 -4.79
CA SER A 217 -31.83 -14.08 -3.53
C SER A 217 -33.10 -13.24 -3.47
N TYR A 218 -34.16 -13.78 -2.86
CA TYR A 218 -35.47 -13.10 -2.73
C TYR A 218 -36.02 -12.55 -4.07
N GLY A 219 -35.79 -13.27 -5.18
CA GLY A 219 -36.21 -12.86 -6.52
C GLY A 219 -35.43 -11.68 -7.10
N LYS A 220 -34.28 -11.33 -6.52
CA LYS A 220 -33.40 -10.24 -6.98
C LYS A 220 -32.14 -10.82 -7.63
N GLU A 221 -31.69 -10.14 -8.67
CA GLU A 221 -30.50 -10.50 -9.43
C GLU A 221 -29.45 -9.38 -9.39
N GLN A 222 -28.18 -9.72 -9.58
CA GLN A 222 -27.07 -8.77 -9.68
C GLN A 222 -27.01 -7.79 -8.49
N ALA A 223 -26.75 -6.49 -8.73
CA ALA A 223 -26.61 -5.51 -7.65
C ALA A 223 -27.94 -5.23 -6.92
N TYR A 224 -29.10 -5.66 -7.43
CA TYR A 224 -30.36 -5.52 -6.70
C TYR A 224 -30.40 -6.32 -5.39
N ASN A 225 -29.58 -7.37 -5.27
CA ASN A 225 -29.36 -8.10 -4.01
C ASN A 225 -28.67 -7.24 -2.93
N ALA A 226 -28.01 -6.14 -3.31
CA ALA A 226 -27.48 -5.12 -2.40
C ALA A 226 -27.98 -3.73 -2.85
N PRO A 227 -29.24 -3.36 -2.53
CA PRO A 227 -29.87 -2.14 -3.03
C PRO A 227 -29.04 -0.88 -2.78
N ILE A 228 -28.51 -0.28 -3.85
CA ILE A 228 -27.77 0.99 -3.81
C ILE A 228 -28.42 1.94 -4.81
N SER A 229 -28.68 3.18 -4.40
CA SER A 229 -29.26 4.18 -5.30
C SER A 229 -28.23 4.65 -6.33
N VAL A 230 -28.69 5.11 -7.50
CA VAL A 230 -27.81 5.65 -8.56
C VAL A 230 -26.88 6.75 -8.04
N LYS A 231 -27.40 7.67 -7.22
CA LYS A 231 -26.60 8.75 -6.63
C LYS A 231 -25.56 8.23 -5.62
N ALA A 232 -25.93 7.26 -4.78
CA ALA A 232 -25.00 6.70 -3.81
C ALA A 232 -23.90 5.85 -4.48
N GLU A 233 -24.25 5.10 -5.52
CA GLU A 233 -23.29 4.35 -6.34
C GLU A 233 -22.27 5.28 -6.99
N PHE A 234 -22.75 6.36 -7.59
CA PHE A 234 -21.89 7.36 -8.18
C PHE A 234 -20.92 7.95 -7.16
N ALA A 235 -21.41 8.35 -5.99
CA ALA A 235 -20.60 8.99 -4.95
C ALA A 235 -19.48 8.07 -4.45
N TYR A 236 -19.81 6.84 -4.01
CA TYR A 236 -18.79 5.96 -3.45
C TYR A 236 -17.77 5.49 -4.51
N THR A 237 -18.19 5.29 -5.77
CA THR A 237 -17.27 4.88 -6.84
C THR A 237 -16.37 6.01 -7.30
N SER A 238 -16.87 7.25 -7.36
CA SER A 238 -16.06 8.44 -7.62
C SER A 238 -15.00 8.66 -6.53
N ALA A 239 -15.38 8.52 -5.26
CA ALA A 239 -14.43 8.52 -4.14
C ALA A 239 -13.36 7.43 -4.30
N LEU A 240 -13.78 6.20 -4.57
CA LEU A 240 -12.87 5.07 -4.70
C LEU A 240 -11.90 5.25 -5.89
N LYS A 241 -12.39 5.69 -7.05
CA LYS A 241 -11.55 6.00 -8.22
C LYS A 241 -10.51 7.06 -7.89
N LYS A 242 -10.89 8.14 -7.19
CA LYS A 242 -9.94 9.18 -6.75
C LYS A 242 -8.85 8.60 -5.85
N LEU A 243 -9.23 7.80 -4.85
CA LEU A 243 -8.28 7.18 -3.93
C LEU A 243 -7.36 6.18 -4.63
N LEU A 244 -7.85 5.49 -5.68
CA LEU A 244 -7.09 4.51 -6.47
C LEU A 244 -6.28 5.11 -7.61
N ASP A 245 -6.48 6.39 -7.93
CA ASP A 245 -5.83 7.08 -9.04
C ASP A 245 -4.30 6.93 -9.00
N LYS A 246 -3.65 6.92 -10.17
CA LYS A 246 -2.20 6.71 -10.29
C LYS A 246 -1.40 7.70 -9.45
N GLU A 247 -1.84 8.96 -9.38
CA GLU A 247 -1.17 10.05 -8.66
C GLU A 247 -1.70 10.24 -7.22
N SER A 248 -2.62 9.39 -6.77
CA SER A 248 -3.16 9.44 -5.41
C SER A 248 -2.08 9.19 -4.36
N LYS A 249 -1.86 10.16 -3.48
CA LYS A 249 -1.02 10.04 -2.27
C LYS A 249 -1.69 9.23 -1.16
N ASN A 250 -2.99 8.97 -1.28
CA ASN A 250 -3.81 8.23 -0.32
C ASN A 250 -3.79 6.71 -0.56
N LYS A 251 -2.73 6.22 -1.21
CA LYS A 251 -2.59 4.85 -1.69
C LYS A 251 -1.16 4.36 -1.52
N VAL A 252 -1.01 3.11 -1.07
CA VAL A 252 0.26 2.38 -1.09
C VAL A 252 0.01 0.97 -1.63
N LYS A 253 0.93 0.48 -2.46
CA LYS A 253 0.93 -0.92 -2.91
C LYS A 253 1.97 -1.70 -2.13
N ILE A 254 1.60 -2.83 -1.52
CA ILE A 254 2.54 -3.74 -0.85
C ILE A 254 2.32 -5.14 -1.44
N GLY A 255 3.35 -5.68 -2.11
CA GLY A 255 3.22 -6.93 -2.87
C GLY A 255 2.12 -6.82 -3.94
N SER A 256 1.13 -7.72 -3.87
CA SER A 256 -0.01 -7.75 -4.80
C SER A 256 -1.21 -6.91 -4.37
N ARG A 257 -1.13 -6.19 -3.25
CA ARG A 257 -2.29 -5.52 -2.65
C ARG A 257 -2.19 -4.02 -2.67
N THR A 258 -3.36 -3.40 -2.69
CA THR A 258 -3.53 -1.96 -2.68
C THR A 258 -4.19 -1.55 -1.38
N TYR A 259 -3.51 -0.72 -0.62
CA TYR A 259 -4.00 -0.09 0.59
C TYR A 259 -4.39 1.34 0.25
N ILE A 260 -5.61 1.73 0.60
CA ILE A 260 -6.06 3.11 0.51
C ILE A 260 -6.47 3.62 1.89
N PHE A 261 -6.32 4.91 2.12
CA PHE A 261 -6.60 5.51 3.42
C PHE A 261 -7.11 6.95 3.29
N TRP A 262 -8.07 7.32 4.14
CA TRP A 262 -8.69 8.65 4.12
C TRP A 262 -9.28 9.04 5.49
N GLY A 263 -9.48 10.33 5.73
CA GLY A 263 -10.16 10.86 6.91
C GLY A 263 -11.63 11.21 6.64
N LYS A 264 -12.42 11.39 7.71
CA LYS A 264 -13.86 11.71 7.65
C LYS A 264 -14.19 13.18 7.33
N SER A 265 -13.28 14.14 7.54
CA SER A 265 -13.61 15.57 7.63
C SER A 265 -13.01 16.45 6.52
N GLU A 266 -13.55 17.67 6.37
CA GLU A 266 -13.04 18.81 5.58
C GLU A 266 -11.57 19.19 5.87
N SER A 267 -10.97 18.55 6.87
CA SER A 267 -9.57 18.64 7.31
C SER A 267 -8.53 18.16 6.29
N ASN A 268 -8.94 17.75 5.09
CA ASN A 268 -8.01 17.62 3.95
C ASN A 268 -7.28 18.94 3.62
N LYS A 269 -7.85 20.11 3.96
CA LYS A 269 -7.11 21.39 3.86
C LYS A 269 -5.91 21.45 4.83
N SER A 270 -6.03 20.86 6.02
CA SER A 270 -4.96 20.90 7.04
C SER A 270 -3.82 19.90 6.77
N LEU A 271 -4.12 18.73 6.21
CA LEU A 271 -3.09 17.77 5.77
C LEU A 271 -2.37 18.25 4.50
N GLN A 272 -3.05 19.01 3.63
CA GLN A 272 -2.44 19.66 2.46
C GLN A 272 -1.50 20.83 2.85
N SER A 273 -1.79 21.58 3.92
CA SER A 273 -0.92 22.69 4.35
C SER A 273 0.44 22.26 4.92
N THR A 274 0.59 21.00 5.32
CA THR A 274 1.88 20.39 5.70
C THR A 274 2.68 19.81 4.52
N GLU A 275 2.19 19.94 3.28
CA GLU A 275 2.77 19.30 2.10
C GLU A 275 4.01 19.99 1.53
N LYS A 276 4.26 21.27 1.85
CA LYS A 276 5.47 21.95 1.37
C LYS A 276 6.77 21.44 2.02
N ASP A 277 6.67 20.72 3.14
CA ASP A 277 7.83 20.24 3.92
C ASP A 277 7.97 18.70 3.93
N ASN A 278 7.06 17.98 3.26
CA ASN A 278 6.99 16.51 3.30
C ASN A 278 6.93 15.87 1.90
N SER A 279 7.32 16.57 0.83
CA SER A 279 7.53 15.94 -0.47
C SER A 279 8.59 14.85 -0.32
N ILE A 280 8.15 13.60 -0.42
CA ILE A 280 9.03 12.43 -0.42
C ILE A 280 9.58 12.33 -1.83
N ASP A 281 10.80 12.82 -2.05
CA ASP A 281 11.50 12.58 -3.32
C ASP A 281 11.84 11.09 -3.44
N GLU A 282 11.84 10.58 -4.68
CA GLU A 282 12.18 9.18 -4.95
C GLU A 282 13.61 8.85 -4.48
N ASP A 283 14.50 9.84 -4.45
CA ASP A 283 15.91 9.75 -4.06
C ASP A 283 16.21 9.88 -2.56
N ASP A 284 15.23 10.19 -1.72
CA ASP A 284 15.43 10.27 -0.26
C ASP A 284 15.79 8.89 0.34
N ASP A 285 16.74 8.86 1.28
CA ASP A 285 17.12 7.65 2.02
C ASP A 285 15.88 7.04 2.72
N PRO A 286 15.58 5.74 2.52
CA PRO A 286 14.44 5.07 3.17
C PRO A 286 14.33 5.30 4.68
N ASN A 287 15.45 5.46 5.38
CA ASN A 287 15.45 5.71 6.82
C ASN A 287 15.15 7.16 7.18
N GLU A 288 15.48 8.11 6.31
CA GLU A 288 15.08 9.51 6.48
C GLU A 288 13.57 9.64 6.28
N LYS A 289 13.01 8.91 5.31
CA LYS A 289 11.55 8.79 5.12
C LYS A 289 10.87 8.25 6.38
N VAL A 290 11.35 7.12 6.92
CA VAL A 290 10.79 6.53 8.15
C VAL A 290 11.01 7.43 9.37
N GLY A 291 12.14 8.13 9.44
CA GLY A 291 12.42 9.13 10.49
C GLY A 291 11.48 10.33 10.45
N ARG A 292 11.21 10.89 9.27
CA ARG A 292 10.22 11.96 9.06
C ARG A 292 8.81 11.49 9.39
N VAL A 293 8.43 10.28 9.01
CA VAL A 293 7.16 9.64 9.38
C VAL A 293 7.04 9.44 10.90
N SER A 294 8.10 8.96 11.56
CA SER A 294 8.15 8.82 13.01
C SER A 294 8.02 10.18 13.71
N LYS A 295 8.70 11.22 13.21
CA LYS A 295 8.60 12.60 13.70
C LYS A 295 7.20 13.17 13.52
N LEU A 296 6.58 12.96 12.35
CA LEU A 296 5.21 13.33 12.05
C LEU A 296 4.24 12.67 13.04
N PHE A 297 4.32 11.36 13.23
CA PHE A 297 3.45 10.65 14.16
C PHE A 297 3.71 11.02 15.62
N LYS A 298 4.97 11.31 16.02
CA LYS A 298 5.28 11.86 17.34
C LYS A 298 4.65 13.25 17.52
N GLY A 299 4.69 14.10 16.50
CA GLY A 299 4.06 15.43 16.54
C GLY A 299 2.52 15.37 16.58
N ILE A 300 1.92 14.42 15.87
CA ILE A 300 0.47 14.12 15.95
C ILE A 300 0.12 13.64 17.37
N TRP A 301 0.91 12.71 17.92
CA TRP A 301 0.71 12.15 19.26
C TRP A 301 0.92 13.16 20.39
N SER A 302 1.98 13.97 20.33
CA SER A 302 2.31 14.97 21.35
C SER A 302 1.37 16.19 21.32
N GLY A 303 0.54 16.31 20.28
CA GLY A 303 -0.33 17.46 20.05
C GLY A 303 0.40 18.69 19.47
N GLU A 304 1.68 18.57 19.11
CA GLU A 304 2.42 19.60 18.37
C GLU A 304 1.80 19.87 17.00
N ILE A 305 1.30 18.83 16.35
CA ILE A 305 0.58 18.92 15.07
C ILE A 305 -0.92 18.98 15.37
N LYS A 306 -1.47 20.19 15.31
CA LYS A 306 -2.91 20.45 15.43
C LYS A 306 -3.65 20.00 14.17
N THR A 307 -3.87 18.70 14.04
CA THR A 307 -4.92 18.15 13.16
C THR A 307 -6.18 17.91 14.00
N PRO A 308 -7.38 17.80 13.44
CA PRO A 308 -8.53 17.30 14.18
C PRO A 308 -8.32 15.80 14.47
N LEU A 309 -7.55 15.52 15.52
CA LEU A 309 -7.02 14.21 15.92
C LEU A 309 -8.12 13.17 16.26
N THR A 310 -9.37 13.61 16.37
CA THR A 310 -10.55 12.80 16.70
C THR A 310 -11.34 12.31 15.50
N ASP A 311 -11.00 12.75 14.29
CA ASP A 311 -11.69 12.27 13.09
C ASP A 311 -11.37 10.80 12.81
N ASN A 312 -12.39 10.08 12.34
CA ASN A 312 -12.21 8.71 11.88
C ASN A 312 -11.27 8.71 10.66
N PHE A 313 -10.16 8.01 10.81
CA PHE A 313 -9.26 7.57 9.79
C PHE A 313 -9.65 6.16 9.35
N TYR A 314 -9.79 5.99 8.05
CA TYR A 314 -10.22 4.76 7.41
C TYR A 314 -9.05 4.15 6.66
N ILE A 315 -8.87 2.84 6.79
CA ILE A 315 -7.88 2.07 6.03
C ILE A 315 -8.61 0.90 5.38
N LEU A 316 -8.48 0.79 4.06
CA LEU A 316 -9.06 -0.28 3.26
C LEU A 316 -7.96 -1.01 2.49
N SER A 317 -7.90 -2.33 2.65
CA SER A 317 -7.00 -3.20 1.90
C SER A 317 -7.76 -3.97 0.83
N LEU A 318 -7.29 -3.86 -0.41
CA LEU A 318 -7.87 -4.48 -1.58
C LEU A 318 -6.87 -5.45 -2.23
N ALA A 319 -7.35 -6.62 -2.63
CA ALA A 319 -6.57 -7.60 -3.38
C ALA A 319 -7.23 -7.94 -4.72
N PRO A 320 -6.41 -8.15 -5.76
CA PRO A 320 -6.93 -8.53 -7.05
C PRO A 320 -7.48 -9.96 -7.00
N ASN A 321 -8.63 -10.16 -7.63
CA ASN A 321 -9.22 -11.47 -7.89
C ASN A 321 -9.75 -11.48 -9.34
N THR A 322 -9.89 -12.66 -9.93
CA THR A 322 -10.37 -12.85 -11.31
C THR A 322 -11.77 -12.26 -11.45
N GLY A 323 -11.87 -11.04 -12.02
CA GLY A 323 -13.13 -10.32 -12.24
C GLY A 323 -13.69 -9.53 -11.04
N ARG A 324 -13.07 -9.59 -9.86
CA ARG A 324 -13.59 -8.96 -8.62
C ARG A 324 -12.48 -8.32 -7.80
N ILE A 325 -12.85 -7.44 -6.89
CA ILE A 325 -11.94 -6.84 -5.90
C ILE A 325 -12.26 -7.48 -4.55
N SER A 326 -11.27 -8.11 -3.93
CA SER A 326 -11.43 -8.69 -2.60
C SER A 326 -11.10 -7.64 -1.54
N VAL A 327 -12.05 -7.36 -0.65
CA VAL A 327 -11.78 -6.60 0.57
C VAL A 327 -11.13 -7.51 1.59
N VAL A 328 -9.92 -7.18 2.00
CA VAL A 328 -9.08 -8.05 2.85
C VAL A 328 -9.02 -7.53 4.27
N ASN A 329 -8.99 -6.21 4.42
CA ASN A 329 -8.96 -5.53 5.70
C ASN A 329 -9.75 -4.24 5.61
N TRP A 330 -10.48 -3.93 6.68
CA TRP A 330 -11.17 -2.67 6.90
C TRP A 330 -10.94 -2.25 8.35
N SER A 331 -10.30 -1.09 8.54
CA SER A 331 -10.05 -0.51 9.85
C SER A 331 -10.63 0.90 9.91
N THR A 332 -11.30 1.21 11.02
CA THR A 332 -11.82 2.54 11.35
C THR A 332 -11.32 2.90 12.73
N ARG A 333 -10.46 3.91 12.81
CA ARG A 333 -9.79 4.35 14.06
C ARG A 333 -9.63 5.86 14.02
N THR A 334 -9.26 6.47 15.13
CA THR A 334 -8.81 7.87 15.10
C THR A 334 -7.38 7.96 14.58
N LEU A 335 -6.97 9.12 14.07
CA LEU A 335 -5.58 9.33 13.65
C LEU A 335 -4.61 9.15 14.82
N ASN A 336 -5.01 9.50 16.04
CA ASN A 336 -4.23 9.27 17.27
C ASN A 336 -3.98 7.80 17.55
N ASP A 337 -5.04 6.98 17.56
CA ASP A 337 -4.88 5.54 17.80
C ASP A 337 -4.03 4.90 16.70
N PHE A 338 -4.15 5.35 15.46
CA PHE A 338 -3.28 4.89 14.39
C PHE A 338 -1.81 5.30 14.61
N ALA A 339 -1.55 6.57 14.95
CA ALA A 339 -0.20 7.06 15.27
C ALA A 339 0.44 6.25 16.41
N ASP A 340 -0.33 5.96 17.45
CA ASP A 340 0.08 5.12 18.57
C ASP A 340 0.56 3.74 18.14
N LYS A 341 -0.18 3.06 17.25
CA LYS A 341 0.21 1.72 16.79
C LYS A 341 1.48 1.73 15.96
N ILE A 342 1.69 2.79 15.17
CA ILE A 342 2.93 2.97 14.41
C ILE A 342 4.12 3.25 15.35
N LEU A 343 3.94 4.11 16.37
CA LEU A 343 4.99 4.38 17.36
C LEU A 343 5.30 3.15 18.22
N GLU A 344 4.28 2.38 18.59
CA GLU A 344 4.43 1.09 19.27
C GLU A 344 5.26 0.12 18.41
N HIS A 345 4.96 0.02 17.11
CA HIS A 345 5.74 -0.79 16.17
C HIS A 345 7.22 -0.39 16.13
N PHE A 346 7.51 0.90 16.03
CA PHE A 346 8.89 1.37 16.04
C PHE A 346 9.61 1.02 17.34
N LYS A 347 8.97 1.26 18.49
CA LYS A 347 9.52 0.90 19.81
C LYS A 347 9.76 -0.60 19.96
N ASP A 348 8.85 -1.43 19.44
CA ASP A 348 9.02 -2.88 19.49
C ASP A 348 10.23 -3.35 18.68
N MET A 349 10.53 -2.68 17.57
CA MET A 349 11.65 -2.98 16.68
C MET A 349 13.01 -2.40 17.14
N GLU A 350 13.05 -1.57 18.18
CA GLU A 350 14.31 -1.03 18.71
C GLU A 350 15.23 -2.13 19.24
N ILE A 351 16.50 -2.15 18.85
CA ILE A 351 17.47 -3.08 19.42
C ILE A 351 18.85 -2.42 19.43
N VAL A 352 19.68 -2.79 20.41
CA VAL A 352 21.06 -2.30 20.52
C VAL A 352 21.85 -2.61 19.24
N ARG A 353 22.63 -1.64 18.75
CA ARG A 353 23.42 -1.73 17.52
C ARG A 353 24.83 -1.20 17.78
N ASN A 354 25.82 -1.71 17.05
CA ASN A 354 27.25 -1.40 17.26
C ASN A 354 27.78 -0.19 16.46
N PHE A 355 26.99 0.34 15.52
CA PHE A 355 27.42 1.42 14.63
C PHE A 355 26.44 2.58 14.72
N ASP A 356 26.95 3.81 14.88
CA ASP A 356 26.15 5.05 14.82
C ASP A 356 25.42 5.22 13.47
N LEU A 357 25.85 4.47 12.45
CA LEU A 357 25.25 4.42 11.11
C LEU A 357 24.05 3.45 11.03
N ASP A 358 23.84 2.57 12.01
CA ASP A 358 22.70 1.64 12.02
C ASP A 358 21.44 2.37 12.49
N LYS A 359 20.66 2.84 11.52
CA LYS A 359 19.48 3.70 11.76
C LYS A 359 18.36 2.93 12.51
N PRO A 360 17.64 3.59 13.46
CA PRO A 360 16.81 2.91 14.45
C PRO A 360 15.47 2.37 13.93
N TYR A 361 14.97 2.89 12.81
CA TYR A 361 13.63 2.57 12.31
C TYR A 361 13.67 1.67 11.07
N VAL A 362 12.84 0.63 11.07
CA VAL A 362 12.77 -0.34 9.96
C VAL A 362 11.36 -0.32 9.38
N GLY A 363 11.24 0.01 8.09
CA GLY A 363 9.96 -0.08 7.38
C GLY A 363 9.50 -1.52 7.13
N ILE A 364 8.25 -1.69 6.67
CA ILE A 364 7.66 -3.01 6.40
C ILE A 364 8.43 -3.77 5.31
N TYR A 365 8.91 -3.08 4.27
CA TYR A 365 9.66 -3.69 3.18
C TYR A 365 10.95 -4.38 3.67
N PRO A 366 11.87 -3.68 4.37
CA PRO A 366 13.06 -4.34 4.92
C PRO A 366 12.75 -5.50 5.90
N ILE A 367 11.64 -5.43 6.66
CA ILE A 367 11.19 -6.55 7.53
C ILE A 367 10.84 -7.78 6.68
N LEU A 368 10.14 -7.60 5.57
CA LEU A 368 9.79 -8.69 4.66
C LEU A 368 11.03 -9.20 3.91
N GLU A 369 11.88 -8.32 3.39
CA GLU A 369 13.10 -8.70 2.68
C GLU A 369 14.05 -9.54 3.55
N THR A 370 14.25 -9.18 4.83
CA THR A 370 15.15 -9.93 5.71
C THR A 370 14.63 -11.33 6.05
N ALA A 371 13.30 -11.53 5.99
CA ALA A 371 12.64 -12.82 6.18
C ALA A 371 12.60 -13.66 4.89
N ALA A 372 12.75 -13.03 3.72
CA ALA A 372 12.65 -13.70 2.43
C ALA A 372 13.94 -14.43 2.02
N ILE A 373 13.79 -15.56 1.32
CA ILE A 373 14.93 -16.26 0.71
C ILE A 373 15.49 -15.39 -0.41
N GLY A 374 16.78 -15.04 -0.32
CA GLY A 374 17.44 -14.19 -1.31
C GLY A 374 16.96 -12.74 -1.34
N GLY A 375 16.28 -12.27 -0.28
CA GLY A 375 15.78 -10.89 -0.19
C GLY A 375 14.56 -10.58 -1.06
N LYS A 376 14.06 -11.53 -1.85
CA LYS A 376 12.93 -11.31 -2.76
C LYS A 376 11.60 -11.54 -2.06
N ILE A 377 10.83 -10.48 -1.81
CA ILE A 377 9.51 -10.54 -1.17
C ILE A 377 8.54 -11.50 -1.90
N SER A 378 8.70 -11.69 -3.22
CA SER A 378 7.94 -12.67 -4.01
C SER A 378 8.09 -14.13 -3.53
N ASN A 379 9.16 -14.44 -2.77
CA ASN A 379 9.41 -15.77 -2.21
C ASN A 379 8.70 -15.98 -0.86
N LEU A 380 8.03 -14.95 -0.31
CA LEU A 380 7.22 -15.08 0.88
C LEU A 380 5.79 -15.50 0.54
N PRO A 381 5.08 -16.17 1.45
CA PRO A 381 3.65 -16.42 1.31
C PRO A 381 2.88 -15.12 1.06
N GLN A 382 1.95 -15.15 0.12
CA GLN A 382 1.22 -13.96 -0.34
C GLN A 382 0.45 -13.23 0.77
N ASN A 383 0.05 -13.96 1.83
CA ASN A 383 -0.67 -13.43 2.99
C ASN A 383 0.23 -12.89 4.12
N LEU A 384 1.55 -13.10 4.07
CA LEU A 384 2.46 -12.69 5.16
C LEU A 384 2.57 -11.17 5.28
N SER A 385 2.63 -10.48 4.14
CA SER A 385 2.68 -9.02 4.09
C SER A 385 1.48 -8.38 4.78
N ASP A 386 0.31 -9.02 4.68
CA ASP A 386 -0.95 -8.47 5.18
C ASP A 386 -1.13 -8.79 6.63
N ALA A 387 -0.78 -10.01 7.03
CA ALA A 387 -0.79 -10.39 8.42
C ALA A 387 0.21 -9.50 9.20
N LEU A 388 1.37 -9.17 8.61
CA LEU A 388 2.32 -8.23 9.20
C LEU A 388 1.74 -6.82 9.28
N LEU A 389 1.23 -6.28 8.17
CA LEU A 389 0.66 -4.93 8.18
C LEU A 389 -0.54 -4.84 9.12
N ASP A 390 -1.43 -5.82 9.13
CA ASP A 390 -2.55 -5.92 10.08
C ASP A 390 -2.05 -5.88 11.52
N SER A 391 -0.96 -6.59 11.82
CA SER A 391 -0.31 -6.54 13.13
C SER A 391 0.24 -5.16 13.47
N VAL A 392 0.80 -4.45 12.50
CA VAL A 392 1.27 -3.07 12.68
C VAL A 392 0.10 -2.12 12.90
N ILE A 393 -0.94 -2.18 12.07
CA ILE A 393 -2.12 -1.30 12.14
C ILE A 393 -2.94 -1.53 13.41
N ASN A 394 -3.09 -2.78 13.84
CA ASN A 394 -3.94 -3.13 14.98
C ASN A 394 -3.17 -3.28 16.29
N GLY A 395 -1.84 -3.29 16.25
CA GLY A 395 -1.00 -3.58 17.43
C GLY A 395 -1.11 -5.02 17.93
N THR A 396 -1.52 -5.96 17.08
CA THR A 396 -1.58 -7.39 17.43
C THR A 396 -0.20 -8.05 17.32
N PRO A 397 -0.02 -9.27 17.88
CA PRO A 397 1.22 -10.03 17.72
C PRO A 397 1.56 -10.25 16.25
N TYR A 398 2.85 -10.15 15.91
CA TYR A 398 3.30 -10.43 14.55
C TYR A 398 2.95 -11.85 14.12
N PRO A 399 2.82 -12.11 12.81
CA PRO A 399 2.48 -13.44 12.32
C PRO A 399 3.56 -14.45 12.72
N VAL A 400 3.14 -15.60 13.25
CA VAL A 400 4.03 -16.72 13.60
C VAL A 400 4.93 -17.10 12.42
N ARG A 401 4.41 -16.98 11.19
CA ARG A 401 5.18 -17.25 9.98
C ARG A 401 6.34 -16.29 9.77
N LEU A 402 6.21 -15.01 10.13
CA LEU A 402 7.33 -14.05 10.06
C LEU A 402 8.47 -14.51 10.98
N TYR A 403 8.11 -14.87 12.21
CA TYR A 403 9.05 -15.36 13.20
C TYR A 403 9.75 -16.66 12.74
N ALA A 404 8.99 -17.62 12.18
CA ALA A 404 9.55 -18.85 11.60
C ALA A 404 10.55 -18.55 10.46
N SER A 405 10.15 -17.71 9.51
CA SER A 405 10.99 -17.33 8.37
C SER A 405 12.28 -16.64 8.81
N VAL A 406 12.22 -15.78 9.83
CA VAL A 406 13.43 -15.15 10.39
C VAL A 406 14.37 -16.17 11.04
N LEU A 407 13.85 -17.13 11.81
CA LEU A 407 14.67 -18.21 12.38
C LEU A 407 15.37 -19.03 11.30
N ASP A 408 14.64 -19.41 10.25
CA ASP A 408 15.20 -20.17 9.12
C ASP A 408 16.28 -19.35 8.39
N ARG A 409 16.07 -18.05 8.20
CA ARG A 409 17.05 -17.14 7.60
C ARG A 409 18.29 -16.96 8.47
N ILE A 410 18.14 -16.86 9.79
CA ILE A 410 19.28 -16.83 10.71
C ILE A 410 20.11 -18.09 10.52
N ARG A 411 19.49 -19.28 10.60
CA ARG A 411 20.19 -20.57 10.45
C ARG A 411 20.91 -20.71 9.12
N ALA A 412 20.28 -20.24 8.04
CA ALA A 412 20.87 -20.28 6.71
C ALA A 412 22.07 -19.33 6.54
N ASP A 413 22.08 -18.20 7.25
CA ASP A 413 23.09 -17.14 7.09
C ASP A 413 24.22 -17.17 8.13
N LEU A 414 24.03 -17.85 9.26
CA LEU A 414 25.09 -18.09 10.27
C LEU A 414 26.44 -18.55 9.69
N PRO A 415 26.50 -19.35 8.59
CA PRO A 415 27.75 -19.64 7.91
C PRO A 415 28.55 -18.46 7.41
N LYS A 416 27.89 -17.36 7.06
CA LYS A 416 28.49 -16.23 6.39
C LYS A 416 28.50 -14.98 7.27
N HIS A 417 27.48 -14.82 8.11
CA HIS A 417 27.23 -13.61 8.86
C HIS A 417 26.71 -13.91 10.27
N TYR A 418 27.02 -13.03 11.21
CA TYR A 418 26.35 -13.03 12.51
C TYR A 418 24.86 -12.68 12.36
N VAL A 419 24.10 -12.85 13.44
CA VAL A 419 22.69 -12.45 13.48
C VAL A 419 22.55 -10.97 13.14
N TYR A 420 21.83 -10.67 12.07
CA TYR A 420 21.54 -9.29 11.67
C TYR A 420 20.66 -8.58 12.70
N PRO A 421 20.88 -7.27 12.97
CA PRO A 421 20.10 -6.50 13.95
C PRO A 421 18.59 -6.57 13.70
N VAL A 422 18.16 -6.41 12.45
CA VAL A 422 16.74 -6.43 12.07
C VAL A 422 16.09 -7.76 12.41
N ARG A 423 16.81 -8.88 12.27
CA ARG A 423 16.27 -10.22 12.58
C ARG A 423 16.10 -10.41 14.07
N ALA A 424 17.09 -10.02 14.87
CA ALA A 424 16.98 -10.04 16.33
C ALA A 424 15.84 -9.12 16.82
N ALA A 425 15.68 -7.94 16.20
CA ALA A 425 14.57 -7.03 16.48
C ALA A 425 13.20 -7.66 16.17
N ILE A 426 13.04 -8.34 15.03
CA ILE A 426 11.77 -9.03 14.68
C ILE A 426 11.43 -10.11 15.72
N LEU A 427 12.40 -10.95 16.11
CA LEU A 427 12.19 -11.99 17.12
C LEU A 427 11.77 -11.38 18.46
N LYS A 428 12.46 -10.32 18.89
CA LYS A 428 12.16 -9.59 20.14
C LYS A 428 10.77 -8.97 20.09
N ALA A 429 10.44 -8.27 19.00
CA ALA A 429 9.15 -7.61 18.80
C ALA A 429 7.99 -8.63 18.80
N TYR A 430 8.15 -9.76 18.11
CA TYR A 430 7.16 -10.84 18.12
C TYR A 430 6.89 -11.35 19.54
N LEU A 431 7.95 -11.70 20.30
CA LEU A 431 7.81 -12.24 21.66
C LEU A 431 7.19 -11.21 22.61
N ASN A 432 7.66 -9.96 22.57
CA ASN A 432 7.14 -8.89 23.41
C ASN A 432 5.66 -8.60 23.12
N ARG A 433 5.24 -8.62 21.86
CA ARG A 433 3.82 -8.45 21.50
C ARG A 433 2.98 -9.65 21.89
N LYS A 434 3.47 -10.87 21.65
CA LYS A 434 2.77 -12.12 22.01
C LYS A 434 2.46 -12.18 23.50
N TYR A 435 3.40 -11.74 24.34
CA TYR A 435 3.28 -11.77 25.80
C TYR A 435 2.92 -10.43 26.42
N LYS A 436 2.49 -9.44 25.64
CA LYS A 436 2.20 -8.07 26.12
C LYS A 436 1.26 -8.04 27.32
N ASN A 437 0.27 -8.93 27.35
CA ASN A 437 -0.73 -9.03 28.41
C ASN A 437 -0.42 -10.09 29.48
N ASN A 438 0.71 -10.79 29.37
CA ASN A 438 1.11 -11.82 30.32
C ASN A 438 2.04 -11.21 31.38
N LYS A 439 1.50 -10.91 32.57
CA LYS A 439 2.26 -10.32 33.69
C LYS A 439 3.39 -11.21 34.22
N ASN A 440 3.35 -12.51 33.94
CA ASN A 440 4.36 -13.47 34.39
C ASN A 440 5.54 -13.61 33.42
N MET A 441 5.47 -12.95 32.26
CA MET A 441 6.53 -12.97 31.25
C MET A 441 7.25 -11.63 31.24
N GLU A 442 8.53 -11.65 31.59
CA GLU A 442 9.39 -10.47 31.51
C GLU A 442 9.55 -10.01 30.05
N LYS A 443 9.47 -8.69 29.84
CA LYS A 443 9.68 -8.08 28.54
C LYS A 443 11.16 -8.05 28.20
N ILE A 444 11.51 -8.50 27.00
CA ILE A 444 12.88 -8.42 26.51
C ILE A 444 13.22 -6.96 26.20
N THR A 445 14.28 -6.45 26.83
CA THR A 445 14.79 -5.08 26.68
C THR A 445 15.49 -4.84 25.34
N ILE A 446 15.85 -3.58 25.07
CA ILE A 446 16.55 -3.15 23.85
C ILE A 446 18.01 -3.66 23.82
N MET A 447 18.64 -3.76 25.00
CA MET A 447 20.04 -4.16 25.18
C MET A 447 20.16 -5.37 26.10
N LEU A 448 21.38 -5.85 26.30
CA LEU A 448 21.69 -6.97 27.18
C LEU A 448 21.16 -6.74 28.60
N ASP A 449 20.18 -7.54 28.99
CA ASP A 449 19.75 -7.70 30.37
C ASP A 449 20.39 -8.98 30.95
N LYS A 450 21.19 -8.81 32.01
CA LYS A 450 21.86 -9.92 32.70
C LYS A 450 20.98 -10.62 33.72
N THR A 451 19.86 -10.00 34.10
CA THR A 451 18.88 -10.50 35.07
C THR A 451 17.77 -11.31 34.41
N TYR A 452 17.62 -11.20 33.09
CA TYR A 452 16.64 -11.95 32.30
C TYR A 452 16.90 -13.47 32.35
N ASN A 453 16.17 -14.15 33.23
CA ASN A 453 16.38 -15.56 33.58
C ASN A 453 15.48 -16.49 32.75
N ASN A 454 15.71 -16.51 31.43
CA ASN A 454 15.11 -17.50 30.53
C ASN A 454 16.19 -18.41 29.95
N ILE A 455 15.95 -19.72 29.99
CA ILE A 455 16.95 -20.71 29.59
C ILE A 455 17.40 -20.58 28.13
N GLY A 456 16.47 -20.30 27.20
CA GLY A 456 16.80 -20.04 25.80
C GLY A 456 17.73 -18.84 25.65
N TYR A 457 17.40 -17.73 26.30
CA TYR A 457 18.21 -16.51 26.29
C TYR A 457 19.60 -16.72 26.91
N LEU A 458 19.68 -17.40 28.06
CA LEU A 458 20.95 -17.72 28.74
C LEU A 458 21.84 -18.62 27.89
N CYS A 459 21.28 -19.66 27.25
CA CYS A 459 22.00 -20.49 26.28
C CYS A 459 22.55 -19.64 25.13
N GLY A 460 21.75 -18.70 24.61
CA GLY A 460 22.19 -17.76 23.59
C GLY A 460 23.38 -16.91 24.01
N ARG A 461 23.29 -16.31 25.21
CA ARG A 461 24.39 -15.52 25.81
C ARG A 461 25.65 -16.36 25.97
N LEU A 462 25.53 -17.58 26.49
CA LEU A 462 26.67 -18.48 26.67
C LEU A 462 27.34 -18.78 25.32
N ALA A 463 26.54 -19.14 24.31
CA ALA A 463 27.05 -19.43 22.97
C ALA A 463 27.83 -18.25 22.35
N ALA A 464 27.37 -17.02 22.56
CA ALA A 464 28.07 -15.81 22.11
C ALA A 464 29.45 -15.64 22.75
N VAL A 465 29.55 -15.87 24.06
CA VAL A 465 30.81 -15.76 24.82
C VAL A 465 31.78 -16.85 24.41
N LEU A 466 31.34 -18.10 24.32
CA LEU A 466 32.19 -19.23 23.93
C LEU A 466 32.72 -19.06 22.50
N GLN A 467 31.90 -18.58 21.57
CA GLN A 467 32.33 -18.32 20.20
C GLN A 467 33.35 -17.16 20.14
N LYS A 468 33.08 -16.05 20.84
CA LYS A 468 33.99 -14.90 20.85
C LYS A 468 35.33 -15.25 21.50
N PHE A 469 35.31 -16.05 22.56
CA PHE A 469 36.51 -16.58 23.19
C PHE A 469 37.41 -17.30 22.18
N GLN A 470 36.83 -18.21 21.42
CA GLN A 470 37.58 -18.97 20.42
C GLN A 470 38.08 -18.09 19.27
N GLU A 471 37.26 -17.15 18.79
CA GLU A 471 37.67 -16.18 17.77
C GLU A 471 38.92 -15.40 18.19
N ASP A 472 39.03 -15.03 19.47
CA ASP A 472 40.20 -14.33 20.01
C ASP A 472 41.40 -15.26 20.30
N ALA A 473 41.17 -16.55 20.54
CA ALA A 473 42.22 -17.51 20.86
C ALA A 473 42.94 -18.09 19.63
N ASP A 474 42.22 -18.31 18.53
CA ASP A 474 42.72 -19.07 17.37
C ASP A 474 42.38 -18.41 16.02
N GLY A 475 41.67 -17.27 16.01
CA GLY A 475 41.21 -16.61 14.79
C GLY A 475 40.16 -17.39 13.99
N THR A 476 39.81 -18.61 14.42
CA THR A 476 38.78 -19.46 13.85
C THR A 476 37.46 -19.28 14.60
N SER A 477 36.34 -19.36 13.89
CA SER A 477 34.99 -19.28 14.49
C SER A 477 34.31 -20.64 14.37
N ILE A 478 33.81 -21.24 15.46
CA ILE A 478 32.83 -22.34 15.42
C ILE A 478 31.52 -21.78 14.83
N ARG A 479 31.49 -21.55 13.52
CA ARG A 479 30.54 -20.57 12.96
C ARG A 479 29.16 -21.13 12.63
N THR A 480 28.98 -22.44 12.52
CA THR A 480 27.81 -22.96 11.79
C THR A 480 27.02 -24.05 12.46
N LYS A 481 27.60 -25.25 12.57
CA LYS A 481 26.79 -26.42 12.94
C LYS A 481 26.38 -26.38 14.41
N TYR A 482 27.30 -25.92 15.27
CA TYR A 482 27.06 -25.86 16.72
C TYR A 482 26.03 -24.80 17.09
N LEU A 483 26.05 -23.58 16.52
CA LEU A 483 25.05 -22.56 16.87
C LEU A 483 23.62 -22.96 16.47
N CYS A 484 23.45 -23.47 15.24
CA CYS A 484 22.14 -23.96 14.79
C CYS A 484 21.65 -25.11 15.68
N ALA A 485 22.51 -26.10 15.95
CA ALA A 485 22.16 -27.24 16.79
C ALA A 485 21.92 -26.83 18.25
N ALA A 486 22.73 -25.94 18.82
CA ALA A 486 22.58 -25.44 20.19
C ALA A 486 21.28 -24.65 20.36
N SER A 487 20.81 -23.95 19.33
CA SER A 487 19.51 -23.28 19.37
C SER A 487 18.33 -24.27 19.46
N ILE A 488 18.52 -25.55 19.10
CA ILE A 488 17.46 -26.56 19.07
C ILE A 488 17.61 -27.56 20.24
N THR A 489 18.81 -28.12 20.44
CA THR A 489 19.13 -29.16 21.43
C THR A 489 20.36 -28.77 22.29
N PRO A 490 20.23 -27.81 23.22
CA PRO A 490 21.34 -27.35 24.06
C PRO A 490 22.11 -28.47 24.77
N SER A 491 21.42 -29.43 25.40
CA SER A 491 22.05 -30.46 26.23
C SER A 491 23.04 -31.35 25.45
N VAL A 492 22.86 -31.49 24.14
CA VAL A 492 23.73 -32.29 23.27
C VAL A 492 24.96 -31.50 22.84
N VAL A 493 24.83 -30.18 22.70
CA VAL A 493 25.81 -29.35 21.98
C VAL A 493 26.72 -28.58 22.96
N PHE A 494 26.18 -28.09 24.08
CA PHE A 494 26.97 -27.32 25.04
C PHE A 494 28.10 -28.09 25.72
N PRO A 495 27.99 -29.41 26.04
CA PRO A 495 29.13 -30.16 26.58
C PRO A 495 30.35 -30.13 25.66
N ASP A 496 30.12 -30.26 24.35
CA ASP A 496 31.18 -30.20 23.35
C ASP A 496 31.75 -28.78 23.21
N MET A 497 30.89 -27.76 23.19
CA MET A 497 31.32 -26.36 23.14
C MET A 497 32.14 -25.96 24.38
N ILE A 498 31.76 -26.42 25.57
CA ILE A 498 32.48 -26.16 26.82
C ILE A 498 33.85 -26.86 26.80
N ARG A 499 33.92 -28.12 26.34
CA ARG A 499 35.19 -28.85 26.20
C ARG A 499 36.15 -28.13 25.24
N LEU A 500 35.64 -27.65 24.11
CA LEU A 500 36.44 -26.86 23.17
C LEU A 500 36.93 -25.56 23.82
N TYR A 501 36.05 -24.85 24.52
CA TYR A 501 36.41 -23.66 25.28
C TYR A 501 37.56 -23.91 26.27
N LEU A 502 37.51 -24.99 27.05
CA LEU A 502 38.57 -25.35 27.99
C LEU A 502 39.91 -25.60 27.27
N HIS A 503 39.89 -26.30 26.13
CA HIS A 503 41.09 -26.54 25.33
C HIS A 503 41.70 -25.24 24.76
N TYR A 504 40.87 -24.33 24.25
CA TYR A 504 41.35 -23.04 23.76
C TYR A 504 41.78 -22.11 24.89
N SER A 505 41.31 -22.34 26.12
CA SER A 505 41.67 -21.52 27.26
C SER A 505 43.15 -21.60 27.60
N GLU A 506 43.79 -22.72 27.30
CA GLU A 506 45.24 -22.91 27.44
C GLU A 506 46.04 -22.15 26.37
N LYS A 507 45.41 -21.83 25.22
CA LYS A 507 46.05 -21.17 24.08
C LYS A 507 45.96 -19.64 24.12
N LEU A 508 44.96 -19.09 24.81
CA LEU A 508 44.78 -17.63 24.91
C LEU A 508 45.85 -17.03 25.83
N SER A 509 46.88 -16.42 25.25
CA SER A 509 48.04 -15.88 25.99
C SER A 509 47.71 -14.63 26.83
N ASN A 510 46.62 -13.92 26.50
CA ASN A 510 46.20 -12.72 27.23
C ASN A 510 45.36 -13.10 28.46
N GLU A 511 46.03 -13.16 29.61
CA GLU A 511 45.43 -13.54 30.89
C GLU A 511 44.27 -12.63 31.33
N LYS A 512 44.37 -11.31 31.08
CA LYS A 512 43.31 -10.35 31.43
C LYS A 512 42.03 -10.63 30.64
N LEU A 513 42.19 -10.87 29.33
CA LEU A 513 41.08 -11.20 28.44
C LEU A 513 40.48 -12.58 28.76
N ARG A 514 41.32 -13.55 29.11
CA ARG A 514 40.88 -14.88 29.58
C ARG A 514 39.99 -14.78 30.82
N ARG A 515 40.48 -14.09 31.87
CA ARG A 515 39.73 -13.87 33.12
C ARG A 515 38.42 -13.11 32.88
N TYR A 516 38.41 -12.16 31.95
CA TYR A 516 37.20 -11.44 31.56
C TYR A 516 36.13 -12.39 31.02
N TYR A 517 36.48 -13.26 30.07
CA TYR A 517 35.53 -14.23 29.52
C TYR A 517 35.11 -15.29 30.54
N GLU A 518 36.04 -15.85 31.32
CA GLU A 518 35.76 -16.81 32.40
C GLU A 518 34.72 -16.25 33.38
N LYS A 519 34.85 -14.97 33.76
CA LYS A 519 33.88 -14.30 34.64
C LYS A 519 32.47 -14.28 34.05
N ILE A 520 32.33 -14.00 32.75
CA ILE A 520 31.03 -13.96 32.08
C ILE A 520 30.46 -15.37 31.90
N VAL A 521 31.29 -16.36 31.53
CA VAL A 521 30.87 -17.76 31.45
C VAL A 521 30.34 -18.23 32.79
N TRP A 522 31.06 -17.95 33.88
CA TRP A 522 30.65 -18.35 35.23
C TRP A 522 29.36 -17.64 35.68
N GLU A 523 29.22 -16.34 35.38
CA GLU A 523 27.99 -15.57 35.61
C GLU A 523 26.77 -16.24 34.95
N ILE A 524 26.88 -16.63 33.68
CA ILE A 524 25.78 -17.24 32.92
C ILE A 524 25.54 -18.69 33.38
N TYR A 525 26.61 -19.45 33.58
CA TYR A 525 26.52 -20.86 33.94
C TYR A 525 25.82 -21.06 35.30
N ASN A 526 26.09 -20.19 36.28
CA ASN A 526 25.39 -20.20 37.57
C ASN A 526 23.87 -20.00 37.47
N GLN A 527 23.41 -19.28 36.45
CA GLN A 527 21.97 -19.12 36.21
C GLN A 527 21.37 -20.35 35.51
N ILE A 528 22.17 -21.11 34.76
CA ILE A 528 21.75 -22.32 34.05
C ILE A 528 21.76 -23.55 34.97
N ILE A 529 22.71 -23.65 35.91
CA ILE A 529 22.88 -24.82 36.79
C ILE A 529 21.56 -25.30 37.45
N PRO A 530 20.71 -24.42 38.02
CA PRO A 530 19.50 -24.86 38.72
C PRO A 530 18.52 -25.64 37.85
N THR A 531 18.46 -25.33 36.55
CA THR A 531 17.56 -25.99 35.59
C THR A 531 18.26 -27.02 34.72
N GLY A 532 19.59 -26.92 34.57
CA GLY A 532 20.39 -27.65 33.60
C GLY A 532 20.14 -27.20 32.16
N PHE A 533 20.90 -27.79 31.22
CA PHE A 533 20.67 -27.58 29.79
C PHE A 533 19.45 -28.38 29.32
N PRO A 534 18.48 -27.75 28.65
CA PRO A 534 17.29 -28.44 28.19
C PRO A 534 17.62 -29.36 27.01
N THR A 535 16.90 -30.48 26.92
CA THR A 535 17.01 -31.44 25.81
C THR A 535 16.59 -30.83 24.49
N LYS A 536 15.55 -29.99 24.52
CA LYS A 536 15.05 -29.24 23.38
C LYS A 536 14.53 -27.87 23.81
N LEU A 537 14.90 -26.83 23.08
CA LEU A 537 14.27 -25.52 23.22
C LEU A 537 12.97 -25.49 22.42
N ASP A 538 11.93 -24.92 23.01
CA ASP A 538 10.69 -24.66 22.30
C ASP A 538 10.90 -23.63 21.18
N PHE A 539 9.84 -23.42 20.39
CA PHE A 539 9.92 -22.53 19.24
C PHE A 539 10.24 -21.06 19.61
N GLU A 540 9.84 -20.63 20.79
CA GLU A 540 10.03 -19.26 21.26
C GLU A 540 11.40 -19.07 21.90
N ASP A 541 11.83 -20.04 22.68
CA ASP A 541 13.15 -20.06 23.29
C ASP A 541 14.25 -20.24 22.25
N GLN A 542 13.96 -20.84 21.09
CA GLN A 542 14.83 -20.76 19.90
C GLN A 542 15.08 -19.32 19.45
N GLY A 543 14.08 -18.44 19.52
CA GLY A 543 14.27 -17.01 19.22
C GLY A 543 14.93 -16.27 20.37
N ARG A 544 14.56 -16.56 21.62
CA ARG A 544 15.24 -16.00 22.81
C ARG A 544 16.73 -16.33 22.79
N PHE A 545 17.12 -17.52 22.33
CA PHE A 545 18.49 -17.90 22.08
C PHE A 545 19.20 -16.94 21.12
N PHE A 546 18.62 -16.68 19.94
CA PHE A 546 19.26 -15.76 18.99
C PHE A 546 19.26 -14.30 19.45
N ILE A 547 18.26 -13.87 20.24
CA ILE A 547 18.25 -12.53 20.85
C ILE A 547 19.35 -12.42 21.91
N GLY A 548 19.46 -13.39 22.82
CA GLY A 548 20.50 -13.41 23.86
C GLY A 548 21.91 -13.52 23.27
N TYR A 549 22.06 -14.32 22.22
CA TYR A 549 23.29 -14.38 21.43
C TYR A 549 23.63 -13.01 20.84
N TYR A 550 22.68 -12.35 20.17
CA TYR A 550 22.89 -11.04 19.56
C TYR A 550 23.26 -9.96 20.61
N HIS A 551 22.49 -9.84 21.69
CA HIS A 551 22.76 -8.88 22.76
C HIS A 551 24.14 -9.07 23.39
N GLN A 552 24.51 -10.31 23.71
CA GLN A 552 25.81 -10.59 24.33
C GLN A 552 26.95 -10.35 23.35
N ARG A 553 26.77 -10.65 22.06
CA ARG A 553 27.74 -10.30 21.01
C ARG A 553 27.96 -8.79 20.92
N ILE A 554 26.91 -7.99 20.92
CA ILE A 554 27.04 -6.52 20.88
C ILE A 554 27.79 -5.99 22.10
N ASP A 555 27.44 -6.45 23.31
CA ASP A 555 28.14 -6.08 24.56
C ASP A 555 29.63 -6.45 24.54
N LEU A 556 30.00 -7.59 23.96
CA LEU A 556 31.41 -8.01 23.85
C LEU A 556 32.24 -7.19 22.85
N PHE A 557 31.61 -6.51 21.89
CA PHE A 557 32.29 -5.70 20.86
C PHE A 557 32.31 -4.21 21.20
N THR A 558 31.44 -3.76 22.09
CA THR A 558 31.41 -2.37 22.54
C THR A 558 32.59 -2.14 23.49
N LYS A 559 33.59 -1.33 23.08
CA LYS A 559 34.69 -0.94 23.98
C LYS A 559 34.12 -0.23 25.19
N LYS A 560 34.32 -0.78 26.39
CA LYS A 560 34.05 -0.06 27.63
C LYS A 560 35.19 0.94 27.82
N GLU A 561 34.88 2.24 27.75
CA GLU A 561 35.78 3.24 28.30
C GLU A 561 35.91 2.97 29.79
N ASP A 562 37.11 2.58 30.23
CA ASP A 562 37.44 2.51 31.65
C ASP A 562 37.33 3.94 32.19
N LYS A 563 36.22 4.23 32.88
CA LYS A 563 36.13 5.38 33.80
C LYS A 563 37.14 5.15 34.92
N THR A 564 38.38 5.54 34.66
CA THR A 564 39.35 5.83 35.71
C THR A 564 38.81 7.02 36.48
N VAL A 565 38.15 6.73 37.59
CA VAL A 565 37.86 7.70 38.64
C VAL A 565 39.21 8.20 39.11
N LYS A 566 39.65 9.37 38.62
CA LYS A 566 40.67 10.15 39.28
C LYS A 566 40.05 10.69 40.56
N THR A 567 40.30 9.99 41.66
CA THR A 567 40.31 10.61 42.98
C THR A 567 41.50 11.56 43.03
N GLU A 568 41.21 12.85 43.07
CA GLU A 568 42.05 13.86 43.76
C GLU A 568 41.30 14.32 45.00
#